data_AF-A0A2V7A154-F1
#
_entry.id   AF-A0A2V7A154-F1
#
_cell.length_a   1.000
_cell.length_b   1.000
_cell.length_c   1.000
_cell.angle_alpha   90.00
_cell.angle_beta   90.00
_cell.angle_gamma   90.00
#
_symmetry.space_group_name_H-M   'P 1'
#
loop_
_entity.id
_entity.type
_entity.pdbx_description
1 polymer ?
#
loop_
_entity_poly.entity_id
_entity_poly.type
_entity_poly.pdbx_seq_one_letter_code
_entity_poly.pdbx_strand_id
1 'polypeptide(L)' 'MKRADMGQRPAFNVELGSAALCLELDCNTVFDGSMGAPCPRCGSVMSHPLAAWLDRGVRASARPVSESPVRALTVSPAV' A
#
# COMPACT_ATOMS: atom_id res chain seq x y z
N MET A 1 -34.52 -14.76 11.03
CA MET A 1 -34.48 -13.99 9.76
C MET A 1 -33.06 -13.44 9.61
N LYS A 2 -32.18 -14.16 8.88
CA LYS A 2 -30.77 -13.75 8.69
C LYS A 2 -30.76 -12.66 7.62
N ARG A 3 -30.20 -11.48 7.95
CA ARG A 3 -30.02 -10.39 6.99
C ARG A 3 -29.12 -10.90 5.86
N ALA A 4 -29.65 -10.93 4.64
CA ALA A 4 -28.84 -11.09 3.46
C ALA A 4 -28.02 -9.81 3.29
N ASP A 5 -26.70 -9.93 3.43
CA ASP A 5 -25.75 -8.87 3.12
C ASP A 5 -25.76 -8.67 1.60
N MET A 6 -26.62 -7.76 1.14
CA MET A 6 -26.82 -7.47 -0.26
C MET A 6 -25.76 -6.44 -0.69
N GLY A 7 -24.71 -6.94 -1.32
CA GLY A 7 -24.13 -6.29 -2.49
C GLY A 7 -23.17 -5.13 -2.21
N GLN A 8 -21.91 -5.48 -1.98
CA GLN A 8 -20.82 -4.63 -2.46
C GLN A 8 -19.88 -5.53 -3.28
N ARG A 9 -20.19 -5.72 -4.57
CA ARG A 9 -19.18 -6.19 -5.51
C ARG A 9 -18.01 -5.22 -5.37
N PRO A 10 -16.80 -5.67 -4.99
CA PRO A 10 -15.67 -4.76 -4.99
C PRO A 10 -15.61 -4.12 -6.38
N ALA A 11 -15.51 -2.80 -6.44
CA ALA A 11 -15.46 -2.05 -7.70
C ALA A 11 -14.29 -2.49 -8.61
N PHE A 12 -13.40 -3.31 -8.07
CA PHE A 12 -12.31 -3.99 -8.72
C PHE A 12 -12.63 -5.48 -8.70
N ASN A 13 -12.79 -6.12 -9.86
CA ASN A 13 -12.96 -7.58 -9.97
C ASN A 13 -11.65 -8.34 -9.63
N VAL A 14 -10.83 -7.81 -8.72
CA VAL A 14 -9.52 -8.33 -8.36
C VAL A 14 -9.57 -8.70 -6.89
N GLU A 15 -9.42 -9.99 -6.60
CA GLU A 15 -9.30 -10.46 -5.22
C GLU A 15 -7.94 -10.04 -4.66
N LEU A 16 -7.90 -9.50 -3.44
CA LEU A 16 -6.66 -8.99 -2.85
C LEU A 16 -5.57 -10.06 -2.75
N GLY A 17 -5.95 -11.34 -2.60
CA GLY A 17 -5.02 -12.47 -2.53
C GLY A 17 -4.30 -12.75 -3.86
N SER A 18 -4.90 -12.42 -5.00
CA SER A 18 -4.30 -12.59 -6.33
C SER A 18 -3.86 -11.27 -6.97
N ALA A 19 -4.23 -10.13 -6.37
CA ALA A 19 -3.88 -8.80 -6.84
C ALA A 19 -2.35 -8.57 -6.83
N ALA A 20 -1.85 -8.02 -7.93
CA ALA A 20 -0.47 -7.58 -8.08
C ALA A 20 -0.41 -6.09 -8.46
N LEU A 21 0.64 -5.42 -8.00
CA LEU A 21 1.02 -4.05 -8.34
C LEU A 21 2.20 -4.09 -9.30
N CYS A 22 2.05 -3.49 -10.49
CA CYS A 22 3.18 -3.32 -11.41
C CYS A 22 4.18 -2.30 -10.87
N LEU A 23 5.46 -2.68 -10.86
CA LEU A 23 6.58 -1.85 -10.37
C LEU A 23 7.36 -1.15 -11.50
N GLU A 24 6.95 -1.35 -12.75
CA GLU A 24 7.54 -0.63 -13.88
C GLU A 24 7.26 0.87 -13.75
N LEU A 25 8.27 1.69 -14.06
CA LEU A 25 8.30 3.14 -13.86
C LEU A 25 6.94 3.81 -14.16
N ASP A 26 6.36 4.44 -13.14
CA ASP A 26 5.09 5.17 -13.15
C ASP A 26 3.84 4.38 -13.57
N CYS A 27 3.95 3.08 -13.89
CA CYS A 27 2.83 2.28 -14.35
C CYS A 27 1.77 2.10 -13.26
N ASN A 28 2.21 1.73 -12.04
CA ASN A 28 1.42 1.58 -10.82
C ASN A 28 0.07 0.87 -11.00
N THR A 29 -0.04 0.00 -11.99
CA THR A 29 -1.30 -0.66 -12.34
C THR A 29 -1.54 -1.79 -11.37
N VAL A 30 -2.73 -1.80 -10.78
CA VAL A 30 -3.24 -2.93 -9.99
C VAL A 30 -4.03 -3.84 -10.91
N PHE A 31 -3.68 -5.12 -10.92
CA PHE A 31 -4.30 -6.12 -11.79
C PHE A 31 -4.33 -7.48 -11.09
N ASP A 32 -5.07 -8.44 -11.65
CA ASP A 32 -5.01 -9.82 -11.21
C ASP A 32 -3.70 -10.45 -11.69
N GLY A 33 -2.77 -10.70 -10.77
CA GLY A 33 -1.48 -11.34 -11.04
C GLY A 33 -1.54 -12.86 -10.97
N SER A 34 -2.74 -13.44 -10.92
CA SER A 34 -2.93 -14.89 -10.99
C SER A 34 -2.20 -15.47 -12.21
N MET A 35 -1.56 -16.62 -12.03
CA MET A 35 -0.77 -17.31 -13.06
C MET A 35 0.49 -16.57 -13.56
N GLY A 36 0.94 -15.50 -12.89
CA GLY A 36 2.16 -14.78 -13.31
C GLY A 36 1.97 -13.98 -14.60
N ALA A 37 0.75 -13.56 -14.88
CA ALA A 37 0.43 -12.77 -16.05
C ALA A 37 1.24 -11.46 -16.09
N PRO A 38 1.71 -11.02 -17.27
CA PRO A 38 2.34 -9.71 -17.43
C PRO A 38 1.31 -8.59 -17.20
N CYS A 39 1.80 -7.42 -16.81
CA CYS A 39 0.94 -6.26 -16.58
C CYS A 39 0.15 -5.92 -17.86
N PRO A 40 -1.19 -5.80 -17.78
CA PRO A 40 -2.02 -5.56 -18.96
C PRO A 40 -1.84 -4.15 -19.56
N ARG A 41 -1.19 -3.23 -18.84
CA ARG A 41 -0.98 -1.85 -19.28
C ARG A 41 0.34 -1.66 -20.03
N CYS A 42 1.43 -2.22 -19.52
CA CYS A 42 2.78 -2.00 -20.07
C CYS A 42 3.49 -3.29 -20.50
N GLY A 43 2.91 -4.47 -20.28
CA GLY A 43 3.52 -5.76 -20.61
C GLY A 43 4.66 -6.20 -19.68
N SER A 44 5.01 -5.40 -18.68
CA SER A 44 6.09 -5.75 -17.75
C SER A 44 5.71 -6.95 -16.87
N VAL A 45 6.70 -7.81 -16.61
CA VAL A 45 6.60 -8.90 -15.63
C VAL A 45 7.02 -8.46 -14.22
N MET A 46 7.55 -7.24 -14.08
CA MET A 46 7.95 -6.68 -12.79
C MET A 46 6.72 -6.26 -12.00
N SER A 47 6.29 -7.14 -11.10
CA SER A 47 5.13 -6.92 -10.25
C SER A 47 5.37 -7.43 -8.82
N HIS A 48 4.58 -6.92 -7.89
CA HIS A 48 4.65 -7.28 -6.47
C HIS A 48 3.24 -7.63 -5.95
N PRO A 49 3.08 -8.64 -5.08
CA PRO A 49 1.80 -8.91 -4.44
C PRO A 49 1.27 -7.67 -3.73
N LEU A 50 0.03 -7.27 -4.05
CA LEU A 50 -0.55 -6.02 -3.54
C LEU A 50 -0.74 -6.07 -2.02
N ALA A 51 -1.21 -7.20 -1.49
CA ALA A 51 -1.39 -7.41 -0.05
C ALA A 51 -0.10 -7.11 0.73
N ALA A 52 1.02 -7.71 0.31
CA ALA A 52 2.33 -7.48 0.93
C ALA A 52 2.85 -6.04 0.77
N TRP A 53 2.46 -5.34 -0.30
CA TRP A 53 2.79 -3.93 -0.47
C TRP A 53 2.01 -3.04 0.50
N LEU A 54 0.71 -3.30 0.69
CA LEU A 54 -0.15 -2.56 1.62
C LEU A 54 0.28 -2.79 3.08
N ASP A 55 0.66 -4.00 3.45
CA ASP A 55 1.16 -4.32 4.79
C ASP A 55 2.36 -3.48 5.21
N ARG A 56 3.23 -3.10 4.26
CA ARG A 56 4.36 -2.18 4.52
C ARG A 56 3.87 -0.80 4.92
N GLY A 57 2.84 -0.28 4.25
CA GLY A 57 2.25 1.03 4.53
C GLY A 57 1.57 1.09 5.91
N VAL A 58 0.88 0.01 6.30
CA VAL A 58 0.26 -0.12 7.62
C VAL A 58 1.32 -0.09 8.72
N ARG A 59 2.41 -0.85 8.58
CA ARG A 59 3.51 -0.84 9.56
C ARG A 59 4.25 0.50 9.64
N ALA A 60 4.42 1.18 8.51
CA ALA A 60 5.02 2.51 8.46
C ALA A 60 4.12 3.57 9.14
N SER A 61 2.80 3.48 8.94
CA SER A 61 1.82 4.40 9.53
C SER A 61 1.55 4.11 11.01
N ALA A 62 1.70 2.85 11.43
CA ALA A 62 1.54 2.43 12.83
C ALA A 62 2.77 2.74 13.70
N ARG A 63 3.85 3.33 13.14
CA ARG A 63 4.89 3.92 13.99
C ARG A 63 4.21 5.05 14.79
N PRO A 64 4.15 4.96 16.13
CA PRO A 64 3.87 6.15 16.91
C PRO A 64 4.91 7.18 16.46
N VAL A 65 4.45 8.39 16.18
CA VAL A 65 5.33 9.56 16.03
C VAL A 65 6.15 9.57 17.31
N SER A 66 7.37 9.03 17.25
CA SER A 66 8.34 9.20 18.30
C SER A 66 8.50 10.71 18.36
N GLU A 67 7.93 11.32 19.40
CA GLU A 67 8.25 12.67 19.80
C GLU A 67 9.77 12.77 19.74
N SER A 68 10.24 13.46 18.71
CA SER A 68 11.61 13.92 18.68
C SER A 68 11.72 14.79 19.92
N PRO A 69 12.60 14.50 20.89
CA PRO A 69 12.85 15.46 21.95
C PRO A 69 13.42 16.67 21.23
N VAL A 70 12.58 17.69 21.05
CA VAL A 70 12.96 18.99 20.55
C VAL A 70 14.15 19.38 21.40
N ARG A 71 15.35 19.36 20.80
CA ARG A 71 16.56 19.87 21.44
C ARG A 71 16.25 21.34 21.72
N ALA A 72 15.82 21.63 22.93
CA ALA A 72 15.64 22.97 23.43
C ALA A 72 17.02 23.64 23.35
N LEU A 73 17.22 24.44 22.31
CA LEU A 73 18.33 25.38 22.26
C LEU A 73 18.07 26.41 23.35
N THR A 74 18.61 26.18 24.55
CA THR A 74 18.72 27.20 25.56
C THR A 74 19.75 28.21 25.08
N VAL A 75 19.27 29.35 24.58
CA VAL A 75 20.10 30.53 24.37
C VAL A 75 20.48 31.07 25.75
N SER A 76 21.73 30.89 26.14
CA SER A 76 22.31 31.56 27.30
C SER A 76 22.51 33.05 26.97
N PRO A 77 22.06 33.99 27.82
CA PRO A 77 22.42 35.40 27.65
C PRO A 77 23.89 35.59 28.05
N ALA A 78 24.65 36.28 27.19
CA ALA A 78 25.99 36.75 27.51
C ALA A 78 25.89 37.95 28.47
N VAL A 79 26.69 37.92 29.54
CA VAL A 79 26.96 39.06 30.44
C VAL A 79 28.19 39.80 29.96
#